data_AF-A0A1Q4USG8-F1
#
_entry.id   AF-A0A1Q4USG8-F1
#
_cell.length_a   1.000
_cell.length_b   1.000
_cell.length_c   1.000
_cell.angle_alpha   90.00
_cell.angle_beta   90.00
_cell.angle_gamma   90.00
#
_symmetry.space_group_name_H-M   'P 1'
#
loop_
_entity.id
_entity.type
_entity.pdbx_description
1 polymer ?
#
loop_
_entity_poly.entity_id
_entity_poly.type
_entity_poly.pdbx_seq_one_letter_code
_entity_poly.pdbx_strand_id
1 'polypeptide(L)'
;MTCAAFVMVMGAGVLAITPSAQAENSFFNSAKKALGTVMGGEASSSGDATGTTGTKNGNLSGLSQGVVDDGLRQALDKGIGAVTAMLGKKDGFNADPVAHIPLPATVKRAQTLLSKAGMGSYGDEIELRMNRAAESAMDNAGDILVDAVKKMTVADAKEILQGPDDAATRYLQKVSGTRIAEDMRPVMNDALSDTGALQLYDQMLGQYDSLPMVPDVKTSLTDYATDAAMKGLFHYLAQQEGEIRNNPGQWTTDVLKKVFSAAQ
;
A
#
# COMPACT_ATOMS: atom_id res chain seq x y z
N MET A 1 -23.08 -53.60 49.78
CA MET A 1 -22.10 -54.31 48.92
C MET A 1 -21.15 -53.24 48.36
N THR A 2 -20.18 -52.76 49.14
CA THR A 2 -18.79 -53.25 49.23
C THR A 2 -18.04 -53.26 47.89
N CYS A 3 -17.17 -52.26 47.66
CA CYS A 3 -15.72 -52.46 47.74
C CYS A 3 -14.96 -51.14 47.44
N ALA A 4 -13.97 -50.88 48.29
CA ALA A 4 -12.98 -49.81 48.21
C ALA A 4 -11.59 -50.43 48.04
N ALA A 5 -10.67 -49.72 47.35
CA ALA A 5 -9.19 -49.74 47.45
C ALA A 5 -8.65 -48.96 46.22
N PHE A 6 -8.00 -47.79 46.28
CA PHE A 6 -6.72 -47.38 46.91
C PHE A 6 -5.50 -48.14 46.36
N VAL A 7 -4.55 -47.41 45.72
CA VAL A 7 -3.07 -47.39 45.95
C VAL A 7 -2.26 -46.81 44.75
N MET A 8 -1.40 -45.82 45.09
CA MET A 8 -0.06 -45.38 44.62
C MET A 8 0.33 -45.12 43.14
N VAL A 9 0.60 -43.83 42.87
CA VAL A 9 1.91 -43.16 42.57
C VAL A 9 3.11 -44.00 42.08
N MET A 10 3.73 -43.54 40.98
CA MET A 10 5.17 -43.38 40.60
C MET A 10 5.21 -43.34 39.05
N GLY A 11 5.56 -42.27 38.32
CA GLY A 11 6.80 -41.52 38.32
C GLY A 11 7.67 -41.97 37.12
N ALA A 12 7.87 -41.11 36.09
CA ALA A 12 9.11 -40.99 35.28
C ALA A 12 8.90 -40.21 33.96
N GLY A 13 9.59 -39.08 33.85
CA GLY A 13 10.39 -38.69 32.67
C GLY A 13 9.69 -38.32 31.36
N VAL A 14 9.39 -37.03 31.18
CA VAL A 14 9.34 -36.42 29.84
C VAL A 14 10.50 -35.44 29.73
N LEU A 15 11.45 -35.78 28.84
CA LEU A 15 12.59 -34.95 28.47
C LEU A 15 12.11 -33.60 27.92
N ALA A 16 12.59 -32.52 28.53
CA ALA A 16 12.57 -31.20 27.92
C ALA A 16 13.58 -31.17 26.75
N ILE A 17 13.09 -31.01 25.53
CA ILE A 17 13.91 -30.70 24.36
C ILE A 17 14.17 -29.19 24.38
N THR A 18 15.32 -28.78 24.90
CA THR A 18 15.85 -27.42 24.73
C THR A 18 16.43 -27.29 23.31
N PRO A 19 16.03 -26.31 22.49
CA PRO A 19 16.76 -26.00 21.28
C PRO A 19 18.08 -25.31 21.64
N SER A 20 19.19 -25.92 21.24
CA SER A 20 20.54 -25.40 21.36
C SER A 20 20.73 -24.16 20.47
N ALA A 21 20.67 -22.98 21.08
CA ALA A 21 21.09 -21.72 20.49
C ALA A 21 22.62 -21.64 20.42
N GLN A 22 23.24 -22.24 19.40
CA GLN A 22 24.66 -21.99 19.06
C GLN A 22 24.87 -22.02 17.54
N ALA A 23 24.70 -20.87 16.87
CA ALA A 23 25.31 -20.61 15.56
C ALA A 23 25.39 -19.12 15.15
N GLU A 24 25.03 -18.12 15.97
CA GLU A 24 25.02 -16.71 15.51
C GLU A 24 26.22 -15.85 15.94
N ASN A 25 27.08 -16.33 16.85
CA ASN A 25 28.14 -15.49 17.41
C ASN A 25 29.49 -15.52 16.65
N SER A 26 29.65 -16.35 15.63
CA SER A 26 30.88 -16.42 14.84
C SER A 26 30.94 -15.40 13.70
N PHE A 27 29.77 -15.06 13.13
CA PHE A 27 29.66 -14.07 12.07
C PHE A 27 29.93 -12.65 12.60
N PHE A 28 29.31 -12.27 13.72
CA PHE A 28 29.46 -10.94 14.31
C PHE A 28 30.88 -10.66 14.82
N ASN A 29 31.59 -11.67 15.35
CA ASN A 29 32.98 -11.51 15.77
C ASN A 29 33.92 -11.32 14.57
N SER A 30 33.63 -11.95 13.43
CA SER A 30 34.40 -11.78 12.20
C SER A 30 34.17 -10.40 11.58
N ALA A 31 32.92 -9.91 11.61
CA ALA A 31 32.58 -8.56 11.18
C ALA A 31 33.20 -7.48 12.09
N LYS A 32 33.20 -7.68 13.41
CA LYS A 32 33.82 -6.75 14.37
C LYS A 32 35.35 -6.72 14.25
N LYS A 33 35.98 -7.86 13.94
CA LYS A 33 37.43 -7.96 13.71
C LYS A 33 37.84 -7.27 12.40
N ALA A 34 37.03 -7.38 11.34
CA ALA A 34 37.25 -6.65 10.09
C ALA A 34 37.04 -5.14 10.26
N LEU A 35 36.06 -4.71 11.07
CA LEU A 35 35.84 -3.30 11.39
C LEU A 35 36.96 -2.71 12.26
N GLY A 36 37.46 -3.46 13.25
CA GLY A 36 38.52 -3.00 14.16
C GLY A 36 39.86 -2.76 13.47
N THR A 37 40.18 -3.53 12.41
CA THR A 37 41.42 -3.36 11.63
C THR A 37 41.38 -2.13 10.71
N VAL A 38 40.19 -1.67 10.30
CA VAL A 38 40.03 -0.43 9.51
C VAL A 38 39.99 0.83 10.40
N MET A 39 39.63 0.69 11.68
CA MET A 39 39.39 1.81 12.57
C MET A 39 40.54 2.09 13.59
N GLY A 40 41.55 1.22 13.64
CA GLY A 40 42.69 1.32 14.56
C GLY A 40 44.04 1.55 13.86
N GLY A 41 44.13 2.58 13.01
CA GLY A 41 45.38 3.00 12.39
C GLY A 41 45.75 4.41 12.84
N GLU A 42 46.52 4.52 13.91
CA GLU A 42 47.10 5.78 14.40
C GLU A 42 48.55 5.94 13.92
N ALA A 43 48.83 7.12 13.35
CA ALA A 43 50.10 7.84 13.17
C ALA A 43 51.12 7.40 12.08
N SER A 44 51.32 8.25 11.05
CA SER A 44 52.47 9.19 11.04
C SER A 44 52.45 10.24 9.89
N SER A 45 52.83 11.46 10.26
CA SER A 45 53.48 12.58 9.53
C SER A 45 52.80 13.39 8.40
N SER A 46 52.58 14.67 8.73
CA SER A 46 52.98 15.91 8.02
C SER A 46 52.31 16.31 6.70
N GLY A 47 51.69 17.50 6.69
CA GLY A 47 51.41 18.26 5.46
C GLY A 47 50.28 19.29 5.59
N ASP A 48 50.70 20.54 5.80
CA ASP A 48 50.10 21.86 5.57
C ASP A 48 48.81 22.05 4.71
N ALA A 49 48.20 23.23 4.95
CA ALA A 49 47.35 24.04 4.07
C ALA A 49 45.80 23.93 4.12
N THR A 50 45.21 24.96 4.75
CA THR A 50 44.20 25.87 4.17
C THR A 50 42.81 25.35 3.78
N GLY A 51 41.80 25.84 4.51
CA GLY A 51 40.62 26.44 3.88
C GLY A 51 39.32 25.65 3.91
N THR A 52 38.26 26.38 4.26
CA THR A 52 36.84 26.13 3.96
C THR A 52 36.02 25.46 5.06
N THR A 53 35.50 26.34 5.92
CA THR A 53 34.26 26.16 6.68
C THR A 53 33.10 25.88 5.72
N GLY A 54 32.52 24.68 5.80
CA GLY A 54 31.25 24.36 5.15
C GLY A 54 31.21 22.93 4.67
N THR A 55 30.51 22.05 5.40
CA THR A 55 29.81 20.85 4.89
C THR A 55 29.09 20.18 6.08
N LYS A 56 27.83 20.54 6.31
CA LYS A 56 26.85 19.65 6.92
C LYS A 56 26.23 18.84 5.77
N ASN A 57 26.92 17.83 5.28
CA ASN A 57 26.38 16.91 4.25
C ASN A 57 27.10 15.54 4.27
N GLY A 58 27.55 15.11 5.45
CA GLY A 58 28.48 13.98 5.61
C GLY A 58 27.87 12.63 5.99
N ASN A 59 26.54 12.50 6.14
CA ASN A 59 25.94 11.25 6.63
C ASN A 59 25.25 10.39 5.56
N LEU A 60 25.05 10.89 4.34
CA LEU A 60 24.49 10.11 3.22
C LEU A 60 25.56 9.33 2.44
N SER A 61 26.83 9.71 2.53
CA SER A 61 27.92 9.08 1.76
C SER A 61 28.42 7.76 2.35
N GLY A 62 27.98 7.40 3.57
CA GLY A 62 28.43 6.21 4.31
C GLY A 62 27.42 5.06 4.36
N LEU A 63 26.16 5.29 3.99
CA LEU A 63 25.21 4.23 3.66
C LEU A 63 25.32 4.04 2.15
N SER A 64 25.65 2.81 1.71
CA SER A 64 25.65 2.50 0.27
C SER A 64 24.31 2.97 -0.32
N GLN A 65 24.35 3.81 -1.36
CA GLN A 65 23.16 4.36 -2.02
C GLN A 65 22.12 3.26 -2.33
N GLY A 66 22.57 2.05 -2.65
CA GLY A 66 21.69 0.91 -2.86
C GLY A 66 20.89 0.46 -1.63
N VAL A 67 21.44 0.58 -0.42
CA VAL A 67 20.74 0.25 0.84
C VAL A 67 19.62 1.26 1.13
N VAL A 68 19.83 2.53 0.75
CA VAL A 68 18.83 3.60 0.83
C VAL A 68 17.68 3.33 -0.14
N ASP A 69 18.02 2.98 -1.39
CA ASP A 69 17.02 2.71 -2.43
C ASP A 69 16.19 1.45 -2.13
N ASP A 70 16.82 0.36 -1.68
CA ASP A 70 16.15 -0.87 -1.30
C ASP A 70 15.24 -0.67 -0.07
N GLY A 71 15.70 0.12 0.89
CA GLY A 71 14.90 0.52 2.04
C GLY A 71 13.63 1.25 1.60
N LEU A 72 13.75 2.31 0.80
CA LEU A 72 12.60 3.06 0.31
C LEU A 72 11.58 2.16 -0.41
N ARG A 73 12.05 1.28 -1.31
CA ARG A 73 11.16 0.34 -2.03
C ARG A 73 10.42 -0.60 -1.10
N GLN A 74 11.09 -1.15 -0.09
CA GLN A 74 10.46 -2.02 0.91
C GLN A 74 9.42 -1.27 1.74
N ALA A 75 9.65 0.01 2.07
CA ALA A 75 8.64 0.83 2.74
C ALA A 75 7.40 1.04 1.86
N LEU A 76 7.62 1.38 0.59
CA LEU A 76 6.53 1.62 -0.36
C LEU A 76 5.74 0.35 -0.64
N ASP A 77 6.40 -0.78 -0.84
CA ASP A 77 5.79 -2.09 -1.02
C ASP A 77 4.87 -2.44 0.17
N LYS A 78 5.38 -2.29 1.40
CA LYS A 78 4.57 -2.49 2.62
C LYS A 78 3.41 -1.51 2.74
N GLY A 79 3.62 -0.24 2.39
CA GLY A 79 2.58 0.78 2.42
C GLY A 79 1.45 0.48 1.42
N ILE A 80 1.82 0.09 0.20
CA ILE A 80 0.88 -0.36 -0.84
C ILE A 80 0.10 -1.57 -0.35
N GLY A 81 0.78 -2.60 0.17
CA GLY A 81 0.12 -3.80 0.70
C GLY A 81 -0.84 -3.49 1.85
N ALA A 82 -0.47 -2.58 2.76
CA ALA A 82 -1.33 -2.18 3.86
C ALA A 82 -2.59 -1.45 3.39
N VAL A 83 -2.45 -0.48 2.49
CA VAL A 83 -3.57 0.32 1.98
C VAL A 83 -4.51 -0.53 1.11
N THR A 84 -3.96 -1.34 0.20
CA THR A 84 -4.77 -2.21 -0.66
C THR A 84 -5.48 -3.30 0.14
N ALA A 85 -4.83 -3.89 1.15
CA ALA A 85 -5.51 -4.81 2.07
C ALA A 85 -6.56 -4.14 2.96
N MET A 86 -6.43 -2.85 3.26
CA MET A 86 -7.46 -2.10 3.98
C MET A 86 -8.67 -1.84 3.09
N LEU A 87 -8.44 -1.28 1.90
CA LEU A 87 -9.49 -0.93 0.94
C LEU A 87 -10.15 -2.15 0.29
N GLY A 88 -9.43 -3.27 0.17
CA GLY A 88 -9.94 -4.51 -0.41
C GLY A 88 -10.82 -5.34 0.52
N LYS A 89 -10.91 -4.95 1.80
CA LYS A 89 -11.84 -5.59 2.73
C LYS A 89 -13.28 -5.21 2.39
N LYS A 90 -14.20 -6.07 2.81
CA LYS A 90 -15.62 -5.73 2.85
C LYS A 90 -15.81 -4.39 3.57
N ASP A 91 -16.46 -3.46 2.88
CA ASP A 91 -16.77 -2.09 3.33
C ASP A 91 -15.55 -1.16 3.38
N GLY A 92 -14.41 -1.56 2.82
CA GLY A 92 -13.23 -0.71 2.64
C GLY A 92 -13.44 0.43 1.66
N PHE A 93 -14.40 0.30 0.73
CA PHE A 93 -14.89 1.41 -0.08
C PHE A 93 -16.28 1.86 0.39
N ASN A 94 -17.23 0.91 0.49
CA ASN A 94 -18.64 1.26 0.64
C ASN A 94 -19.00 1.99 1.95
N ALA A 95 -18.25 1.78 3.04
CA ALA A 95 -18.48 2.48 4.31
C ALA A 95 -17.45 3.58 4.57
N ASP A 96 -16.49 3.77 3.67
CA ASP A 96 -15.37 4.67 3.87
C ASP A 96 -15.71 6.08 3.39
N PRO A 97 -15.65 7.12 4.24
CA PRO A 97 -16.09 8.47 3.87
C PRO A 97 -15.24 9.14 2.79
N VAL A 98 -14.04 8.60 2.50
CA VAL A 98 -13.11 9.17 1.53
C VAL A 98 -13.00 8.31 0.27
N ALA A 99 -12.94 6.99 0.42
CA ALA A 99 -12.84 6.07 -0.69
C ALA A 99 -14.20 5.75 -1.33
N HIS A 100 -15.33 5.91 -0.62
CA HIS A 100 -16.65 5.61 -1.17
C HIS A 100 -16.86 6.19 -2.56
N ILE A 101 -17.33 5.33 -3.47
CA ILE A 101 -17.60 5.66 -4.86
C ILE A 101 -19.09 5.95 -4.99
N PRO A 102 -19.51 7.23 -5.07
CA PRO A 102 -20.92 7.55 -5.28
C PRO A 102 -21.31 7.28 -6.73
N LEU A 103 -22.61 7.18 -7.02
CA LEU A 103 -23.05 7.12 -8.42
C LEU A 103 -22.57 8.34 -9.24
N PRO A 104 -22.20 8.14 -10.53
CA PRO A 104 -21.96 9.27 -11.43
C PRO A 104 -23.16 10.21 -11.48
N ALA A 105 -22.93 11.51 -11.58
CA ALA A 105 -23.99 12.52 -11.48
C ALA A 105 -25.14 12.31 -12.49
N THR A 106 -24.83 11.83 -13.69
CA THR A 106 -25.81 11.47 -14.74
C THR A 106 -26.66 10.27 -14.33
N VAL A 107 -26.03 9.21 -13.82
CA VAL A 107 -26.67 7.99 -13.32
C VAL A 107 -27.53 8.29 -12.09
N LYS A 108 -27.05 9.13 -11.17
CA LYS A 108 -27.82 9.58 -10.00
C LYS A 108 -29.08 10.37 -10.37
N ARG A 109 -29.03 11.19 -11.43
CA ARG A 109 -30.22 11.87 -11.96
C ARG A 109 -31.22 10.87 -12.55
N ALA A 110 -30.74 9.89 -13.31
CA ALA A 110 -31.58 8.81 -13.85
C ALA A 110 -32.26 8.01 -12.73
N GLN A 111 -31.51 7.62 -11.70
CA GLN A 111 -32.05 7.00 -10.48
C GLN A 111 -33.11 7.89 -9.83
N THR A 112 -32.85 9.18 -9.65
CA THR A 112 -33.82 10.10 -9.02
C THR A 112 -35.14 10.13 -9.79
N LEU A 113 -35.12 10.09 -11.12
CA LEU A 113 -36.32 10.03 -11.93
C LEU A 113 -37.03 8.67 -11.82
N LEU A 114 -36.30 7.56 -11.91
CA LEU A 114 -36.82 6.21 -11.74
C LEU A 114 -37.39 5.96 -10.33
N SER A 115 -36.81 6.60 -9.31
CA SER A 115 -37.30 6.49 -7.93
C SER A 115 -38.73 7.02 -7.77
N LYS A 116 -39.11 8.04 -8.54
CA LYS A 116 -40.48 8.58 -8.56
C LYS A 116 -41.49 7.58 -9.12
N ALA A 117 -41.03 6.61 -9.92
CA ALA A 117 -41.82 5.50 -10.45
C ALA A 117 -41.73 4.23 -9.57
N GLY A 118 -41.13 4.32 -8.37
CA GLY A 118 -40.97 3.18 -7.47
C GLY A 118 -39.75 2.30 -7.74
N MET A 119 -38.84 2.73 -8.64
CA MET A 119 -37.68 1.94 -9.11
C MET A 119 -36.34 2.49 -8.58
N GLY A 120 -36.34 3.11 -7.39
CA GLY A 120 -35.15 3.77 -6.83
C GLY A 120 -34.02 2.81 -6.43
N SER A 121 -34.36 1.56 -6.14
CA SER A 121 -33.43 0.53 -5.64
C SER A 121 -32.33 0.17 -6.62
N TYR A 122 -32.52 0.39 -7.93
CA TYR A 122 -31.48 0.15 -8.93
C TYR A 122 -30.22 0.96 -8.65
N GLY A 123 -30.38 2.26 -8.38
CA GLY A 123 -29.21 3.12 -8.14
C GLY A 123 -28.45 2.72 -6.88
N ASP A 124 -29.16 2.47 -5.77
CA ASP A 124 -28.54 2.11 -4.50
C ASP A 124 -27.76 0.79 -4.62
N GLU A 125 -28.32 -0.19 -5.33
CA GLU A 125 -27.68 -1.49 -5.57
C GLU A 125 -26.51 -1.38 -6.57
N ILE A 126 -26.61 -0.53 -7.60
CA ILE A 126 -25.48 -0.23 -8.51
C ILE A 126 -24.33 0.41 -7.72
N GLU A 127 -24.63 1.39 -6.86
CA GLU A 127 -23.62 2.07 -6.03
C GLU A 127 -22.92 1.06 -5.13
N LEU A 128 -23.68 0.21 -4.43
CA LEU A 128 -23.14 -0.85 -3.58
C LEU A 128 -22.22 -1.79 -4.37
N ARG A 129 -22.67 -2.31 -5.51
CA ARG A 129 -21.89 -3.26 -6.34
C ARG A 129 -20.65 -2.63 -6.93
N MET A 130 -20.71 -1.35 -7.32
CA MET A 130 -19.55 -0.60 -7.78
C MET A 130 -18.49 -0.47 -6.67
N ASN A 131 -18.90 -0.21 -5.44
CA ASN A 131 -17.97 -0.21 -4.30
C ASN A 131 -17.42 -1.62 -4.01
N ARG A 132 -18.23 -2.67 -4.13
CA ARG A 132 -17.72 -4.06 -4.03
C ARG A 132 -16.73 -4.42 -5.14
N ALA A 133 -16.94 -3.92 -6.34
CA ALA A 133 -16.01 -4.10 -7.45
C ALA A 133 -14.67 -3.42 -7.15
N ALA A 134 -14.71 -2.19 -6.61
CA ALA A 134 -13.50 -1.51 -6.17
C ALA A 134 -12.77 -2.25 -5.05
N GLU A 135 -13.48 -2.75 -4.04
CA GLU A 135 -12.91 -3.61 -2.98
C GLU A 135 -12.20 -4.83 -3.61
N SER A 136 -12.88 -5.57 -4.50
CA SER A 136 -12.30 -6.76 -5.15
C SER A 136 -11.12 -6.43 -6.08
N ALA A 137 -11.06 -5.23 -6.64
CA ALA A 137 -9.99 -4.82 -7.54
C ALA A 137 -8.70 -4.45 -6.80
N MET A 138 -8.72 -4.26 -5.47
CA MET A 138 -7.57 -3.78 -4.71
C MET A 138 -6.39 -4.76 -4.68
N ASP A 139 -6.65 -6.07 -4.69
CA ASP A 139 -5.57 -7.08 -4.72
C ASP A 139 -4.71 -6.91 -5.99
N ASN A 140 -5.36 -6.81 -7.15
CA ASN A 140 -4.70 -6.55 -8.43
C ASN A 140 -4.04 -5.16 -8.47
N ALA A 141 -4.68 -4.14 -7.87
CA ALA A 141 -4.10 -2.80 -7.77
C ALA A 141 -2.79 -2.80 -6.98
N GLY A 142 -2.71 -3.61 -5.92
CA GLY A 142 -1.50 -3.83 -5.13
C GLY A 142 -0.36 -4.35 -5.99
N ASP A 143 -0.59 -5.43 -6.74
CA ASP A 143 0.42 -6.02 -7.61
C ASP A 143 0.91 -5.04 -8.69
N ILE A 144 -0.01 -4.30 -9.32
CA ILE A 144 0.33 -3.29 -10.34
C ILE A 144 1.22 -2.18 -9.76
N LEU A 145 0.87 -1.68 -8.56
CA LEU A 145 1.62 -0.62 -7.88
C LEU A 145 2.98 -1.12 -7.39
N VAL A 146 3.05 -2.33 -6.84
CA VAL A 146 4.31 -2.95 -6.40
C VAL A 146 5.26 -3.13 -7.59
N ASP A 147 4.74 -3.57 -8.73
CA ASP A 147 5.53 -3.67 -9.95
C ASP A 147 6.01 -2.32 -10.50
N ALA A 148 5.25 -1.24 -10.29
CA ALA A 148 5.70 0.11 -10.58
C ALA A 148 6.86 0.53 -9.65
N VAL A 149 6.76 0.24 -8.34
CA VAL A 149 7.83 0.51 -7.36
C VAL A 149 9.10 -0.29 -7.68
N LYS A 150 8.99 -1.53 -8.16
CA LYS A 150 10.16 -2.33 -8.60
C LYS A 150 10.87 -1.70 -9.80
N LYS A 151 10.15 -1.02 -10.70
CA LYS A 151 10.69 -0.36 -11.90
C LYS A 151 11.23 1.06 -11.65
N MET A 152 11.04 1.60 -10.45
CA MET A 152 11.56 2.92 -10.05
C MET A 152 13.08 2.98 -10.25
N THR A 153 13.63 4.14 -10.63
CA THR A 153 15.09 4.32 -10.76
C THR A 153 15.71 4.85 -9.47
N VAL A 154 17.04 4.80 -9.36
CA VAL A 154 17.77 5.43 -8.24
C VAL A 154 17.54 6.94 -8.19
N ALA A 155 17.39 7.58 -9.35
CA ALA A 155 17.11 9.01 -9.44
C ALA A 155 15.72 9.34 -8.88
N ASP A 156 14.71 8.55 -9.23
CA ASP A 156 13.34 8.70 -8.70
C ASP A 156 13.30 8.47 -7.18
N ALA A 157 14.00 7.44 -6.69
CA ALA A 157 14.11 7.15 -5.27
C ALA A 157 14.70 8.32 -4.48
N LYS A 158 15.74 8.96 -5.03
CA LYS A 158 16.35 10.16 -4.45
C LYS A 158 15.40 11.36 -4.46
N GLU A 159 14.66 11.57 -5.56
CA GLU A 159 13.67 12.65 -5.65
C GLU A 159 12.56 12.49 -4.62
N ILE A 160 12.08 11.26 -4.42
CA ILE A 160 11.07 10.94 -3.40
C ILE A 160 11.60 11.24 -1.99
N LEU A 161 12.82 10.79 -1.69
CA LEU A 161 13.45 10.95 -0.38
C LEU A 161 13.67 12.44 -0.01
N GLN A 162 13.98 13.27 -1.01
CA GLN A 162 14.21 14.72 -0.84
C GLN A 162 12.94 15.55 -1.02
N GLY A 163 11.83 14.92 -1.40
CA GLY A 163 10.57 15.57 -1.72
C GLY A 163 9.66 15.81 -0.50
N PRO A 164 8.50 16.45 -0.71
CA PRO A 164 7.48 16.66 0.32
C PRO A 164 6.86 15.34 0.81
N ASP A 165 6.03 15.40 1.86
CA ASP A 165 5.52 14.20 2.56
C ASP A 165 4.72 13.20 1.70
N ASP A 166 4.26 13.63 0.53
CA ASP A 166 3.51 12.83 -0.44
C ASP A 166 4.33 12.52 -1.72
N ALA A 167 5.66 12.69 -1.70
CA ALA A 167 6.47 12.60 -2.91
C ALA A 167 6.41 11.22 -3.60
N ALA A 168 6.36 10.13 -2.84
CA ALA A 168 6.22 8.79 -3.42
C ALA A 168 4.84 8.61 -4.04
N THR A 169 3.81 9.13 -3.39
CA THR A 169 2.45 9.10 -3.91
C THR A 169 2.33 9.94 -5.18
N ARG A 170 2.94 11.12 -5.24
CA ARG A 170 2.99 11.96 -6.45
C ARG A 170 3.80 11.31 -7.56
N TYR A 171 4.89 10.64 -7.23
CA TYR A 171 5.65 9.83 -8.19
C TYR A 171 4.77 8.72 -8.76
N LEU A 172 4.10 7.95 -7.89
CA LEU A 172 3.17 6.91 -8.30
C LEU A 172 2.11 7.54 -9.19
N GLN A 173 1.37 8.56 -8.77
CA GLN A 173 0.38 9.26 -9.61
C GLN A 173 0.92 9.72 -10.96
N LYS A 174 2.16 10.23 -11.04
CA LYS A 174 2.79 10.68 -12.30
C LYS A 174 3.10 9.52 -13.24
N VAL A 175 3.64 8.43 -12.71
CA VAL A 175 3.91 7.19 -13.48
C VAL A 175 2.59 6.42 -13.76
N SER A 176 1.59 6.61 -12.91
CA SER A 176 0.29 5.93 -12.90
C SER A 176 -0.77 6.60 -13.77
N GLY A 177 -0.69 7.91 -13.96
CA GLY A 177 -1.76 8.73 -14.54
C GLY A 177 -2.16 8.36 -15.97
N THR A 178 -1.31 7.62 -16.68
CA THR A 178 -1.67 6.96 -17.94
C THR A 178 -1.62 5.43 -17.82
N ARG A 179 -0.48 4.87 -17.37
CA ARG A 179 -0.26 3.42 -17.46
C ARG A 179 -1.03 2.59 -16.43
N ILE A 180 -1.05 3.00 -15.17
CA ILE A 180 -1.74 2.21 -14.13
C ILE A 180 -3.26 2.33 -14.28
N ALA A 181 -3.78 3.49 -14.68
CA ALA A 181 -5.20 3.61 -15.01
C ALA A 181 -5.60 2.72 -16.20
N GLU A 182 -4.75 2.63 -17.23
CA GLU A 182 -4.92 1.71 -18.36
C GLU A 182 -4.88 0.23 -17.91
N ASP A 183 -3.96 -0.14 -17.03
CA ASP A 183 -3.83 -1.50 -16.49
C ASP A 183 -4.98 -1.85 -15.53
N MET A 184 -5.51 -0.86 -14.79
CA MET A 184 -6.61 -1.03 -13.83
C MET A 184 -7.99 -1.07 -14.47
N ARG A 185 -8.18 -0.42 -15.62
CA ARG A 185 -9.46 -0.43 -16.36
C ARG A 185 -10.00 -1.84 -16.64
N PRO A 186 -9.23 -2.79 -17.21
CA PRO A 186 -9.74 -4.14 -17.45
C PRO A 186 -10.04 -4.88 -16.13
N VAL A 187 -9.19 -4.70 -15.10
CA VAL A 187 -9.42 -5.28 -13.77
C VAL A 187 -10.74 -4.77 -13.16
N MET A 188 -10.97 -3.46 -13.22
CA MET A 188 -12.20 -2.84 -12.71
C MET A 188 -13.41 -3.27 -13.53
N ASN A 189 -13.27 -3.38 -14.86
CA ASN A 189 -14.34 -3.87 -15.72
C ASN A 189 -14.78 -5.28 -15.33
N ASP A 190 -13.82 -6.18 -15.13
CA ASP A 190 -14.08 -7.56 -14.73
C ASP A 190 -14.73 -7.60 -13.34
N ALA A 191 -14.22 -6.82 -12.38
CA ALA A 191 -14.83 -6.72 -11.05
C ALA A 191 -16.27 -6.17 -11.08
N LEU A 192 -16.55 -5.18 -11.92
CA LEU A 192 -17.91 -4.64 -12.12
C LEU A 192 -18.83 -5.65 -12.81
N SER A 193 -18.29 -6.46 -13.72
CA SER A 193 -19.01 -7.57 -14.33
C SER A 193 -19.33 -8.66 -13.31
N ASP A 194 -18.36 -9.08 -12.50
CA ASP A 194 -18.47 -10.15 -11.51
C ASP A 194 -19.45 -9.81 -10.38
N THR A 195 -19.46 -8.55 -9.96
CA THR A 195 -20.46 -8.04 -8.99
C THR A 195 -21.83 -7.82 -9.62
N GLY A 196 -21.95 -7.90 -10.94
CA GLY A 196 -23.17 -7.62 -11.70
C GLY A 196 -23.55 -6.14 -11.73
N ALA A 197 -22.63 -5.23 -11.41
CA ALA A 197 -22.86 -3.79 -11.48
C ALA A 197 -23.18 -3.35 -12.92
N LEU A 198 -22.44 -3.86 -13.92
CA LEU A 198 -22.67 -3.53 -15.33
C LEU A 198 -24.05 -4.01 -15.80
N GLN A 199 -24.42 -5.25 -15.48
CA GLN A 199 -25.72 -5.81 -15.84
C GLN A 199 -26.88 -5.02 -15.23
N LEU A 200 -26.75 -4.64 -13.96
CA LEU A 200 -27.77 -3.86 -13.27
C LEU A 200 -27.86 -2.43 -13.81
N TYR A 201 -26.72 -1.84 -14.17
CA TYR A 201 -26.65 -0.55 -14.83
C TYR A 201 -27.36 -0.56 -16.18
N ASP A 202 -27.10 -1.57 -17.02
CA ASP A 202 -27.77 -1.74 -18.31
C ASP A 202 -29.29 -1.94 -18.15
N GLN A 203 -29.70 -2.73 -17.16
CA GLN A 203 -31.13 -2.89 -16.82
C GLN A 203 -31.76 -1.56 -16.42
N MET A 204 -31.10 -0.78 -15.57
CA MET A 204 -31.59 0.52 -15.14
C MET A 204 -31.72 1.48 -16.32
N LEU A 205 -30.73 1.52 -17.23
CA LEU A 205 -30.78 2.34 -18.44
C LEU A 205 -31.93 1.92 -19.36
N GLY A 206 -32.15 0.62 -19.56
CA GLY A 206 -33.29 0.15 -20.36
C GLY A 206 -34.65 0.58 -19.80
N GLN A 207 -34.79 0.63 -18.48
CA GLN A 207 -36.00 1.17 -17.83
C GLN A 207 -36.09 2.69 -17.95
N TYR A 208 -34.97 3.38 -17.80
CA TYR A 208 -34.89 4.82 -17.95
C TYR A 208 -35.27 5.27 -19.37
N ASP A 209 -34.76 4.61 -20.40
CA ASP A 209 -35.01 4.91 -21.82
C ASP A 209 -36.47 4.65 -22.24
N SER A 210 -37.22 3.87 -21.47
CA SER A 210 -38.66 3.66 -21.69
C SER A 210 -39.51 4.89 -21.31
N LEU A 211 -38.95 5.84 -20.57
CA LEU A 211 -39.64 7.06 -20.15
C LEU A 211 -39.62 8.10 -21.29
N PRO A 212 -40.76 8.75 -21.59
CA PRO A 212 -40.80 9.79 -22.61
C PRO A 212 -40.06 11.05 -22.17
N MET A 213 -39.37 11.71 -23.11
CA MET A 213 -38.69 13.01 -22.92
C MET A 213 -37.55 13.00 -21.88
N VAL A 214 -36.88 11.86 -21.66
CA VAL A 214 -35.71 11.80 -20.77
C VAL A 214 -34.40 12.14 -21.50
N PRO A 215 -33.46 12.85 -20.86
CA PRO A 215 -32.14 13.13 -21.42
C PRO A 215 -31.24 11.89 -21.41
N ASP A 216 -30.41 11.74 -22.44
CA ASP A 216 -29.49 10.62 -22.60
C ASP A 216 -28.41 10.53 -21.49
N VAL A 217 -28.08 9.31 -21.08
CA VAL A 217 -27.09 9.01 -20.04
C VAL A 217 -25.84 8.44 -20.69
N LYS A 218 -24.84 9.29 -20.92
CA LYS A 218 -23.55 8.90 -21.53
C LYS A 218 -22.46 8.80 -20.48
N THR A 219 -22.40 7.70 -19.73
CA THR A 219 -21.33 7.52 -18.73
C THR A 219 -20.84 6.09 -18.70
N SER A 220 -19.54 5.88 -18.92
CA SER A 220 -18.92 4.59 -18.68
C SER A 220 -18.81 4.37 -17.18
N LEU A 221 -19.53 3.37 -16.66
CA LEU A 221 -19.45 3.00 -15.25
C LEU A 221 -18.05 2.49 -14.90
N THR A 222 -17.41 1.75 -15.82
CA THR A 222 -16.03 1.27 -15.69
C THR A 222 -15.04 2.40 -15.55
N ASP A 223 -15.09 3.41 -16.42
CA ASP A 223 -14.16 4.54 -16.39
C ASP A 223 -14.30 5.32 -15.09
N TYR A 224 -15.56 5.62 -14.73
CA TYR A 224 -15.87 6.36 -13.52
C TYR A 224 -15.42 5.63 -12.25
N ALA A 225 -15.74 4.34 -12.14
CA ALA A 225 -15.35 3.53 -10.99
C ALA A 225 -13.83 3.39 -10.89
N THR A 226 -13.14 3.23 -12.03
CA THR A 226 -11.67 3.17 -12.06
C THR A 226 -11.06 4.46 -11.53
N ASP A 227 -11.47 5.61 -12.08
CA ASP A 227 -10.92 6.91 -11.68
C ASP A 227 -11.21 7.22 -10.20
N ALA A 228 -12.42 6.91 -9.74
CA ALA A 228 -12.82 7.11 -8.34
C ALA A 228 -12.05 6.17 -7.39
N ALA A 229 -11.91 4.89 -7.73
CA ALA A 229 -11.16 3.92 -6.94
C ALA A 229 -9.68 4.31 -6.82
N MET A 230 -9.07 4.69 -7.94
CA MET A 230 -7.68 5.17 -7.97
C MET A 230 -7.49 6.43 -7.11
N LYS A 231 -8.47 7.36 -7.14
CA LYS A 231 -8.42 8.56 -6.30
C LYS A 231 -8.46 8.20 -4.80
N GLY A 232 -9.35 7.29 -4.38
CA GLY A 232 -9.42 6.80 -3.00
C GLY A 232 -8.15 6.08 -2.57
N LEU A 233 -7.63 5.19 -3.42
CA LEU A 233 -6.37 4.47 -3.21
C LEU A 233 -5.19 5.43 -3.00
N PHE A 234 -5.01 6.41 -3.88
CA PHE A 234 -3.92 7.37 -3.74
C PHE A 234 -4.07 8.30 -2.54
N HIS A 235 -5.31 8.61 -2.12
CA HIS A 235 -5.52 9.38 -0.90
C HIS A 235 -4.91 8.64 0.31
N TYR A 236 -5.24 7.36 0.47
CA TYR A 236 -4.73 6.56 1.58
C TYR A 236 -3.25 6.23 1.46
N LEU A 237 -2.70 6.09 0.25
CA LEU A 237 -1.25 5.99 0.06
C LEU A 237 -0.52 7.26 0.52
N ALA A 238 -1.05 8.45 0.20
CA ALA A 238 -0.47 9.70 0.67
C ALA A 238 -0.52 9.81 2.20
N GLN A 239 -1.64 9.41 2.81
CA GLN A 239 -1.76 9.38 4.26
C GLN A 239 -0.74 8.42 4.88
N GLN A 240 -0.65 7.19 4.37
CA GLN A 240 0.29 6.17 4.84
C GLN A 240 1.75 6.63 4.67
N GLU A 241 2.09 7.28 3.55
CA GLU A 241 3.42 7.85 3.32
C GLU A 241 3.77 8.91 4.37
N GLY A 242 2.83 9.84 4.64
CA GLY A 242 2.99 10.85 5.67
C GLY A 242 3.19 10.26 7.06
N GLU A 243 2.46 9.20 7.41
CA GLU A 243 2.63 8.49 8.68
C GLU A 243 4.03 7.84 8.80
N ILE A 244 4.53 7.24 7.71
CA ILE A 244 5.88 6.64 7.67
C ILE A 244 6.96 7.72 7.85
N ARG A 245 6.81 8.89 7.22
CA ARG A 245 7.78 9.99 7.35
C ARG A 245 7.82 10.60 8.75
N ASN A 246 6.66 10.73 9.39
CA ASN A 246 6.56 11.27 10.75
C ASN A 246 6.97 10.24 11.82
N ASN A 247 6.78 8.95 11.56
CA ASN A 247 7.11 7.86 12.49
C ASN A 247 7.76 6.65 11.80
N PRO A 248 9.01 6.81 11.30
CA PRO A 248 9.71 5.74 10.56
C PRO A 248 10.12 4.58 11.47
N GLY A 249 9.89 4.64 12.78
CA GLY A 249 10.18 3.54 13.71
C GLY A 249 9.09 2.47 13.79
N GLN A 250 7.84 2.80 13.43
CA GLN A 250 6.68 1.92 13.64
C GLN A 250 6.45 0.92 12.48
N TRP A 251 6.99 1.19 11.30
CA TRP A 251 6.60 0.49 10.05
C TRP A 251 7.77 -0.18 9.31
N THR A 252 8.93 -0.28 9.97
CA THR A 252 10.23 -0.23 9.29
C THR A 252 11.25 -1.10 10.02
N THR A 253 12.03 -1.87 9.26
CA THR A 253 13.15 -2.67 9.79
C THR A 253 14.31 -1.73 10.18
N ASP A 254 15.28 -2.19 10.96
CA ASP A 254 16.37 -1.30 11.42
C ASP A 254 17.23 -0.70 10.28
N VAL A 255 17.16 -1.29 9.08
CA VAL A 255 17.75 -0.74 7.85
C VAL A 255 16.95 0.47 7.36
N LEU A 256 15.62 0.35 7.28
CA LEU A 256 14.72 1.43 6.88
C LEU A 256 14.78 2.63 7.84
N LYS A 257 14.87 2.39 9.16
CA LYS A 257 15.05 3.47 10.15
C LYS A 257 16.30 4.30 9.85
N LYS A 258 17.42 3.64 9.53
CA LYS A 258 18.69 4.32 9.19
C LYS A 258 18.59 5.14 7.91
N VAL A 259 17.83 4.66 6.93
CA VAL A 259 17.62 5.34 5.64
C VAL A 259 16.81 6.63 5.82
N PHE A 260 15.67 6.55 6.51
CA PHE A 260 14.83 7.72 6.75
C PHE A 260 15.50 8.73 7.71
N SER A 261 16.22 8.26 8.73
CA SER A 261 17.00 9.14 9.62
C SER A 261 18.22 9.78 8.96
N ALA A 262 18.72 9.25 7.83
CA ALA A 262 19.80 9.87 7.07
C ALA A 262 19.31 10.94 6.08
N ALA A 263 18.00 11.00 5.82
CA ALA A 263 17.37 11.93 4.90
C ALA A 263 16.76 13.18 5.58
N GLN A 264 16.47 13.10 6.88
CA GLN A 264 16.12 14.24 7.74
C GLN A 264 17.37 15.03 8.18
#